data_AF-A0A359M679-F1
#
_entry.id   AF-A0A359M679-F1
#
_cell.length_a   1.000
_cell.length_b   1.000
_cell.length_c   1.000
_cell.angle_alpha   90.00
_cell.angle_beta   90.00
_cell.angle_gamma   90.00
#
_symmetry.space_group_name_H-M   'P 1'
#
loop_
_entity.id
_entity.type
_entity.pdbx_description
1 polymer ?
#
loop_
_entity_poly.entity_id
_entity_poly.type
_entity_poly.pdbx_seq_one_letter_code
_entity_poly.pdbx_strand_id
1 'polypeptide(L)'
;KYDRINRGFNATVAAPFANQIPADMLARYPQLRNLRGGLDFAGVSGNPRVVGVNDMNNWQPRIGAAYQLSNKLVMRGGYGLYFLNPNNDTLQTVGFSTNTPLVN
;
A
#
# COMPACT_ATOMS: atom_id res chain seq x y z
N LYS A 1 -4.58 6.56 -10.00
CA LYS A 1 -5.00 7.01 -11.35
C LYS A 1 -4.51 6.09 -12.48
N TYR A 2 -3.41 5.34 -12.31
CA TYR A 2 -2.86 4.51 -13.39
C TYR A 2 -2.81 3.00 -13.09
N ASP A 3 -3.42 2.56 -11.98
CA ASP A 3 -3.45 1.15 -11.54
C ASP A 3 -2.06 0.48 -11.52
N ARG A 4 -1.05 1.24 -11.08
CA ARG A 4 0.37 0.83 -11.01
C ARG A 4 0.85 0.54 -9.60
N ILE A 5 0.01 0.75 -8.60
CA ILE A 5 0.41 0.57 -7.20
C ILE A 5 0.37 -0.92 -6.88
N ASN A 6 1.49 -1.43 -6.38
CA ASN A 6 1.65 -2.82 -5.97
C ASN A 6 0.71 -3.12 -4.80
N ARG A 7 0.02 -4.26 -4.86
CA ARG A 7 -0.87 -4.74 -3.80
C ARG A 7 -0.33 -5.99 -3.09
N GLY A 8 0.45 -6.79 -3.80
CA GLY A 8 1.04 -8.00 -3.25
C GLY A 8 1.62 -8.90 -4.34
N PHE A 9 2.00 -10.12 -3.95
CA PHE A 9 2.48 -11.15 -4.85
C PHE A 9 1.52 -12.33 -4.87
N ASN A 10 1.03 -12.66 -6.05
CA ASN A 10 0.17 -13.80 -6.29
C ASN A 10 1.03 -15.00 -6.70
N ALA A 11 1.14 -15.99 -5.83
CA ALA A 11 1.96 -17.18 -6.07
C ALA A 11 1.29 -18.22 -7.00
N THR A 12 0.03 -18.03 -7.39
CA THR A 12 -0.73 -19.02 -8.17
C THR A 12 -0.88 -18.64 -9.64
N VAL A 13 -0.75 -17.37 -9.98
CA VAL A 13 -0.81 -16.89 -11.38
C VAL A 13 0.41 -17.36 -12.17
N ALA A 14 0.24 -17.64 -13.46
CA ALA A 14 1.36 -17.95 -14.35
C ALA A 14 2.33 -16.75 -14.40
N ALA A 15 3.63 -17.02 -14.27
CA ALA A 15 4.62 -15.94 -14.29
C ALA A 15 4.66 -15.28 -15.68
N PRO A 16 4.57 -13.94 -15.77
CA PRO A 16 4.46 -13.24 -17.06
C PRO A 16 5.72 -13.40 -17.94
N PHE A 17 6.85 -13.75 -17.34
CA PHE A 17 8.13 -13.99 -18.02
C PHE A 17 8.43 -15.49 -18.24
N ALA A 18 7.50 -16.41 -17.91
CA ALA A 18 7.72 -17.84 -18.07
C ALA A 18 8.07 -18.23 -19.52
N ASN A 19 7.51 -17.52 -20.50
CA ASN A 19 7.78 -17.72 -21.93
C ASN A 19 9.16 -17.20 -22.38
N GLN A 20 9.86 -16.44 -21.54
CA GLN A 20 11.19 -15.90 -21.83
C GLN A 20 12.31 -16.84 -21.35
N ILE A 21 11.97 -17.96 -20.72
CA ILE A 21 12.96 -18.92 -20.19
C ILE A 21 13.55 -19.74 -21.36
N PRO A 22 14.88 -19.71 -21.56
CA PRO A 22 15.54 -20.47 -22.63
C PRO A 22 15.35 -22.00 -22.53
N ALA A 23 15.36 -22.69 -23.67
CA ALA A 23 15.12 -24.14 -23.73
C ALA A 23 16.20 -24.97 -23.01
N ASP A 24 17.45 -24.52 -23.03
CA ASP A 24 18.57 -25.16 -22.32
C ASP A 24 18.39 -25.08 -20.79
N MET A 25 17.83 -23.97 -20.29
CA MET A 25 17.48 -23.81 -18.88
C MET A 25 16.30 -24.71 -18.49
N LEU A 26 15.29 -24.84 -19.35
CA LEU A 26 14.16 -25.76 -19.12
C LEU A 26 14.57 -27.25 -19.16
N ALA A 27 15.65 -27.59 -19.89
CA ALA A 27 16.20 -28.94 -19.92
C ALA A 27 16.96 -29.27 -18.63
N ARG A 28 17.70 -28.31 -18.07
CA ARG A 28 18.41 -28.46 -16.79
C ARG A 28 17.47 -28.39 -15.58
N TYR A 29 16.40 -27.61 -15.69
CA TYR A 29 15.47 -27.33 -14.60
C TYR A 29 14.00 -27.45 -15.07
N PRO A 30 13.47 -28.69 -15.18
CA PRO A 30 12.11 -28.94 -15.67
C PRO A 30 11.01 -28.24 -14.86
N GLN A 31 11.25 -27.96 -13.57
CA GLN A 31 10.32 -27.27 -12.68
C GLN A 31 9.98 -25.84 -13.14
N LEU A 32 10.86 -25.21 -13.91
CA LEU A 32 10.64 -23.85 -14.43
C LEU A 32 9.54 -23.79 -15.48
N ARG A 33 9.11 -24.92 -16.06
CA ARG A 33 8.00 -24.98 -17.01
C ARG A 33 6.67 -24.54 -16.40
N ASN A 34 6.50 -24.74 -15.10
CA ASN A 34 5.31 -24.35 -14.35
C ASN A 34 5.59 -23.16 -13.43
N LEU A 35 6.45 -22.23 -13.86
CA LEU A 35 6.78 -21.07 -13.05
C LEU A 35 5.54 -20.20 -12.83
N ARG A 36 5.22 -20.02 -11.55
CA ARG A 36 4.09 -19.22 -11.07
C ARG A 36 4.60 -18.12 -10.17
N GLY A 37 3.85 -17.02 -10.13
CA GLY A 37 4.27 -15.82 -9.43
C GLY A 37 4.10 -14.57 -10.28
N GLY A 38 3.27 -13.65 -9.80
CA GLY A 38 3.08 -12.35 -10.43
C GLY A 38 2.75 -11.28 -9.40
N LEU A 39 3.15 -10.04 -9.69
CA LEU A 39 2.74 -8.89 -8.88
C LEU A 39 1.28 -8.55 -9.21
N ASP A 40 0.50 -8.35 -8.15
CA ASP A 40 -0.85 -7.79 -8.25
C ASP A 40 -0.81 -6.27 -8.09
N PHE A 41 -1.71 -5.62 -8.82
CA PHE A 41 -1.86 -4.17 -8.79
C PHE A 41 -3.24 -3.76 -8.29
N ALA A 42 -3.27 -2.67 -7.52
CA ALA A 42 -4.51 -2.09 -7.01
C ALA A 42 -5.37 -1.57 -8.17
N GLY A 43 -6.66 -1.92 -8.18
CA GLY A 43 -7.60 -1.54 -9.25
C GLY A 43 -7.61 -2.47 -10.48
N VAL A 44 -6.75 -3.48 -10.55
CA VAL A 44 -6.64 -4.42 -11.69
C VAL A 44 -7.33 -5.76 -11.40
N SER A 45 -7.99 -6.36 -12.39
CA SER A 45 -8.60 -7.71 -12.29
C SER A 45 -9.58 -7.89 -11.12
N GLY A 46 -10.34 -6.83 -10.78
CA GLY A 46 -11.28 -6.84 -9.66
C GLY A 46 -10.68 -6.54 -8.29
N ASN A 47 -9.36 -6.29 -8.22
CA ASN A 47 -8.71 -5.85 -6.99
C ASN A 47 -9.20 -4.46 -6.55
N PRO A 48 -9.50 -4.25 -5.24
CA PRO A 48 -9.64 -2.92 -4.66
C PRO A 48 -8.57 -1.93 -5.09
N ARG A 49 -8.97 -0.66 -5.23
CA ARG A 49 -8.06 0.46 -5.54
C ARG A 49 -7.16 0.86 -4.38
N VAL A 50 -7.41 0.32 -3.18
CA VAL A 50 -6.59 0.52 -1.98
C VAL A 50 -5.63 -0.65 -1.78
N VAL A 51 -4.43 -0.33 -1.33
CA VAL A 51 -3.36 -1.32 -1.11
C VAL A 51 -3.59 -2.09 0.20
N GLY A 52 -3.93 -1.37 1.26
CA GLY A 52 -4.21 -1.93 2.58
C GLY A 52 -5.70 -2.09 2.87
N VAL A 53 -6.01 -2.86 3.91
CA VAL A 53 -7.34 -2.85 4.53
C VAL A 53 -7.44 -1.60 5.38
N ASN A 54 -8.48 -0.79 5.14
CA ASN A 54 -8.73 0.38 5.97
C ASN A 54 -9.17 -0.09 7.36
N ASP A 55 -8.38 0.19 8.38
CA ASP A 55 -8.83 0.04 9.76
C ASP A 55 -9.71 1.24 10.12
N MET A 56 -11.01 0.99 10.29
CA MET A 56 -12.00 2.00 10.63
C MET A 56 -12.39 1.94 12.11
N ASN A 57 -11.74 1.11 12.91
CA ASN A 57 -12.11 0.89 14.31
C ASN A 57 -11.34 1.79 15.30
N ASN A 58 -10.46 2.65 14.81
CA ASN A 58 -9.62 3.52 15.63
C ASN A 58 -10.35 4.83 15.99
N TRP A 59 -11.41 4.73 16.80
CA TRP A 59 -12.13 5.90 17.29
C TRP A 59 -11.28 6.75 18.23
N GLN A 60 -11.09 8.04 17.89
CA GLN A 60 -10.21 8.97 18.59
C GLN A 60 -11.00 10.09 19.28
N PRO A 61 -11.63 9.83 20.45
CA PRO A 61 -12.36 10.85 21.17
C PRO A 61 -11.41 11.94 21.66
N ARG A 62 -11.90 13.18 21.62
CA ARG A 62 -11.24 14.36 22.17
C ARG A 62 -12.29 15.16 22.92
N ILE A 63 -12.04 15.39 24.20
CA ILE A 63 -12.91 16.20 25.05
C ILE A 63 -12.07 17.23 25.80
N GLY A 64 -12.61 18.43 25.92
CA GLY A 64 -11.97 19.51 26.66
C GLY A 64 -13.03 20.34 27.38
N ALA A 65 -12.62 20.93 28.49
CA ALA A 65 -13.42 21.85 29.25
C ALA A 65 -12.59 23.10 29.59
N ALA A 66 -13.29 24.23 29.68
CA ALA A 66 -12.72 25.47 30.14
C ALA A 66 -13.66 26.09 31.17
N TYR A 67 -13.08 26.61 32.25
CA TYR A 67 -13.81 27.28 33.30
C TYR A 67 -13.10 28.57 33.72
N GLN A 68 -13.85 29.66 33.79
CA GLN A 68 -13.33 30.95 34.23
C GLN A 68 -13.37 31.02 35.76
N LEU A 69 -12.19 31.03 36.39
CA LEU A 69 -12.05 31.10 37.85
C LEU A 69 -12.16 32.54 38.37
N SER A 70 -11.76 33.52 37.57
CA SER A 70 -11.89 34.95 37.89
C SER A 70 -11.95 35.79 36.62
N ASN A 71 -12.20 37.09 36.74
CA ASN A 71 -12.26 38.03 35.60
C ASN A 71 -10.97 38.06 34.75
N LYS A 72 -9.86 37.49 35.25
CA LYS A 72 -8.56 37.44 34.57
C LYS A 72 -7.95 36.04 34.53
N LEU A 73 -8.64 35.00 34.96
CA LEU A 73 -8.11 33.63 35.04
C LEU A 73 -9.10 32.62 34.48
N VAL A 74 -8.63 31.82 33.52
CA VAL A 74 -9.39 30.70 32.94
C VAL A 74 -8.56 29.43 33.05
N MET A 75 -9.12 28.40 33.67
CA MET A 75 -8.55 27.07 33.67
C MET A 75 -9.08 26.28 32.47
N ARG A 76 -8.18 25.56 31.79
CA ARG A 76 -8.53 24.71 30.65
C ARG A 76 -7.90 23.35 30.85
N GLY A 77 -8.62 22.31 30.47
CA GLY A 77 -8.13 20.94 30.49
C GLY A 77 -8.77 20.13 29.38
N GLY A 78 -8.15 19.01 29.03
CA GLY A 78 -8.70 18.11 28.03
C GLY A 78 -8.00 16.77 28.03
N TYR A 79 -8.66 15.82 27.39
CA TYR A 79 -8.19 14.46 27.19
C TYR A 79 -8.45 14.05 25.73
N GLY A 80 -7.49 13.33 25.15
CA GLY A 80 -7.62 12.82 23.80
C GLY A 80 -6.85 11.52 23.61
N LEU A 81 -7.44 10.59 22.87
CA LEU A 81 -6.78 9.35 22.44
C LEU A 81 -6.21 9.52 21.03
N TYR A 82 -5.03 8.94 20.80
CA TYR A 82 -4.32 9.00 19.53
C TYR A 82 -3.86 7.61 19.12
N PHE A 83 -4.00 7.30 17.84
CA PHE A 83 -3.42 6.10 17.23
C PHE A 83 -2.38 6.53 16.20
N LEU A 84 -1.33 5.73 16.06
CA LEU A 84 -0.30 5.94 15.06
C LEU A 84 -0.82 5.42 13.71
N ASN A 85 -0.58 6.19 12.65
CA ASN A 85 -0.80 5.69 11.31
C ASN A 85 0.28 4.66 10.96
N PRO A 86 -0.08 3.58 10.26
CA PRO A 86 0.90 2.70 9.65
C PRO A 86 1.76 3.47 8.64
N ASN A 87 2.97 2.99 8.42
CA ASN A 87 3.89 3.52 7.41
C ASN A 87 3.38 3.25 5.99
N ASN A 88 3.86 4.05 5.04
CA ASN A 88 3.44 4.01 3.64
C ASN A 88 4.30 3.06 2.79
N ASP A 89 5.04 2.15 3.42
CA ASP A 89 6.03 1.28 2.76
C ASP A 89 5.39 0.33 1.72
N THR A 90 4.07 0.13 1.81
CA THR A 90 3.27 -0.66 0.88
C THR A 90 2.92 0.10 -0.41
N LEU A 91 3.09 1.43 -0.45
CA LEU A 91 2.80 2.26 -1.63
C LEU A 91 3.94 2.21 -2.65
N GLN A 92 4.22 1.01 -3.17
CA GLN A 92 5.27 0.78 -4.15
C GLN A 92 4.71 0.75 -5.57
N THR A 93 5.55 1.01 -6.57
CA THR A 93 5.20 0.99 -8.00
C THR A 93 6.24 0.18 -8.80
N VAL A 94 6.75 -0.90 -8.21
CA VAL A 94 7.80 -1.74 -8.80
C VAL A 94 7.29 -2.35 -10.11
N GLY A 95 8.11 -2.25 -11.15
CA GLY A 95 7.77 -2.69 -12.51
C GLY A 95 7.24 -1.58 -13.42
N PHE A 96 7.05 -0.37 -12.89
CA PHE A 96 6.75 0.82 -13.67
C PHE A 96 7.82 1.89 -13.49
N SER A 97 8.14 2.60 -14.58
CA SER A 97 9.00 3.78 -14.55
C SER A 97 8.24 4.97 -15.13
N THR A 98 8.42 6.15 -14.56
CA THR A 98 7.88 7.42 -15.09
C THR A 98 9.05 8.34 -15.38
N ASN A 99 9.31 8.59 -16.66
CA ASN A 99 10.28 9.59 -17.09
C ASN A 99 9.52 10.84 -17.52
N THR A 100 9.81 11.98 -16.89
CA THR A 100 9.33 13.29 -17.32
C THR A 100 10.53 14.04 -17.89
N PRO A 101 10.74 14.06 -19.22
CA PRO A 101 11.88 14.75 -19.80
C PRO A 101 11.73 16.27 -19.59
N LEU A 102 12.81 16.92 -19.17
CA LEU A 102 12.87 18.38 -19.15
C LEU A 102 12.99 18.86 -20.59
N VAL A 103 12.06 19.70 -21.04
CA VAL A 103 12.19 20.42 -22.32
C VAL A 103 12.92 21.72 -22.01
N ASN A 104 14.05 21.95 -22.67
CA ASN A 104 14.84 23.18 -22.55
C ASN A 104 14.68 24.03 -23.80
#